data_AF-A0A1V2AVV0-F1
#
_entry.id   AF-A0A1V2AVV0-F1
#
_cell.length_a   1.000
_cell.length_b   1.000
_cell.length_c   1.000
_cell.angle_alpha   90.00
_cell.angle_beta   90.00
_cell.angle_gamma   90.00
#
_symmetry.space_group_name_H-M   'P 1'
#
loop_
_entity.id
_entity.type
_entity.pdbx_description
1 polymer ?
#
loop_
_entity_poly.entity_id
_entity_poly.type
_entity_poly.pdbx_seq_one_letter_code
_entity_poly.pdbx_strand_id
1 'polypeptide(L)'
;MKTKNNWTDIINRVLKGEENIVSPFDKEGIIESIFVLVQKDTGMGWGLVWCSKTHRGVRLSRMQIPDTVKSVFTNDLDSYLDSIPKIEFESID
;
A
#
# COMPACT_ATOMS: atom_id res chain seq x y z
N MET A 1 -0.15 24.62 6.95
CA MET A 1 -1.16 23.69 7.50
C MET A 1 -0.77 22.30 7.01
N LYS A 2 -0.23 21.42 7.86
CA LYS A 2 -0.09 20.01 7.47
C LYS A 2 -1.51 19.45 7.45
N THR A 3 -2.07 19.17 6.27
CA THR A 3 -3.25 18.31 6.17
C THR A 3 -2.91 17.03 6.91
N LYS A 4 -3.68 16.71 7.94
CA LYS A 4 -3.57 15.41 8.62
C LYS A 4 -4.03 14.39 7.60
N ASN A 5 -3.10 13.79 6.88
CA ASN A 5 -3.40 12.81 5.83
C ASN A 5 -4.09 11.63 6.52
N ASN A 6 -5.37 11.41 6.23
CA ASN A 6 -6.13 10.35 6.87
C ASN A 6 -5.78 9.00 6.22
N TRP A 7 -4.57 8.52 6.54
CA TRP A 7 -4.07 7.23 6.06
C TRP A 7 -5.03 6.10 6.41
N THR A 8 -5.69 6.16 7.57
CA THR A 8 -6.68 5.16 7.98
C THR A 8 -7.82 5.01 6.96
N ASP A 9 -8.38 6.11 6.47
CA ASP A 9 -9.42 6.06 5.42
C ASP A 9 -8.88 5.51 4.10
N ILE A 10 -7.72 6.00 3.67
CA ILE A 10 -7.06 5.54 2.43
C ILE A 10 -6.78 4.04 2.50
N ILE A 11 -6.20 3.56 3.59
CA ILE A 11 -5.89 2.15 3.81
C ILE A 11 -7.17 1.32 3.78
N ASN A 12 -8.24 1.76 4.46
CA ASN A 12 -9.52 1.05 4.46
C ASN A 12 -10.12 0.93 3.05
N ARG A 13 -9.95 1.96 2.21
CA ARG A 13 -10.41 1.95 0.81
C ARG A 13 -9.57 1.01 -0.05
N VAL A 14 -8.24 1.07 0.07
CA VAL A 14 -7.31 0.14 -0.59
C VAL A 14 -7.65 -1.30 -0.21
N LEU A 15 -7.83 -1.60 1.08
CA LEU A 15 -8.17 -2.93 1.56
C LEU A 15 -9.56 -3.41 1.13
N LYS A 16 -10.45 -2.53 0.70
CA LYS A 16 -11.73 -2.88 0.05
C LYS A 16 -11.59 -3.15 -1.44
N GLY A 17 -10.38 -3.05 -2.00
CA GLY A 17 -10.12 -3.22 -3.43
C GLY A 17 -10.46 -1.98 -4.27
N GLU A 18 -10.59 -0.80 -3.66
CA GLU A 18 -10.85 0.43 -4.42
C GLU A 18 -9.59 0.87 -5.18
N GLU A 19 -9.77 1.14 -6.48
CA GLU A 19 -8.71 1.60 -7.39
C GLU A 19 -8.86 3.11 -7.68
N ASN A 20 -7.80 3.73 -8.22
CA ASN A 20 -7.78 5.16 -8.61
C ASN A 20 -8.10 6.15 -7.46
N ILE A 21 -7.74 5.80 -6.22
CA ILE A 21 -7.87 6.69 -5.06
C ILE A 21 -6.92 7.88 -5.25
N VAL A 22 -7.45 9.11 -5.23
CA VAL A 22 -6.63 10.32 -5.33
C VAL A 22 -5.74 10.48 -4.11
N SER A 23 -4.48 10.80 -4.33
CA SER A 23 -3.49 11.01 -3.29
C SER A 23 -3.74 12.29 -2.49
N PRO A 24 -3.56 12.28 -1.15
CA PRO A 24 -3.63 13.50 -0.35
C PRO A 24 -2.39 14.40 -0.52
N PHE A 25 -1.34 13.91 -1.19
CA PHE A 25 -0.08 14.63 -1.39
C PHE A 25 -0.03 15.41 -2.70
N ASP A 26 -0.74 14.93 -3.71
CA ASP A 26 -0.73 15.49 -5.07
C ASP A 26 -2.06 15.19 -5.75
N LYS A 27 -2.70 16.20 -6.34
CA LYS A 27 -4.00 16.07 -7.02
C LYS A 27 -3.91 15.24 -8.29
N GLU A 28 -2.73 15.13 -8.89
CA GLU A 28 -2.45 14.29 -10.06
C GLU A 28 -1.90 12.90 -9.65
N GLY A 29 -1.63 12.70 -8.37
CA GLY A 29 -1.18 11.42 -7.82
C GLY A 29 -2.35 10.49 -7.52
N ILE A 30 -2.16 9.21 -7.80
CA ILE A 30 -3.04 8.14 -7.36
C ILE A 30 -2.35 7.30 -6.29
N ILE A 31 -3.13 6.63 -5.46
CA ILE A 31 -2.62 5.68 -4.49
C ILE A 31 -2.34 4.35 -5.19
N GLU A 32 -1.11 3.89 -5.06
CA GLU A 32 -0.64 2.58 -5.48
C GLU A 32 -0.41 1.71 -4.24
N SER A 33 -0.47 0.39 -4.44
CA SER A 33 -0.19 -0.54 -3.37
C SER A 33 0.38 -1.86 -3.87
N ILE A 34 1.15 -2.51 -3.03
CA ILE A 34 1.52 -3.92 -3.19
C ILE A 34 1.30 -4.64 -1.87
N PHE A 35 0.71 -5.83 -1.95
CA PHE A 35 0.53 -6.74 -0.83
C PHE A 35 1.34 -8.00 -1.06
N VAL A 36 2.11 -8.40 -0.07
CA VAL A 36 2.99 -9.56 -0.14
C VAL A 36 2.52 -10.61 0.85
N LEU A 37 2.03 -11.73 0.33
CA LEU A 37 1.66 -12.91 1.10
C LEU A 37 2.92 -13.67 1.52
N VAL A 38 3.06 -13.86 2.83
CA VAL A 38 4.17 -14.60 3.45
C VAL A 38 3.73 -15.99 3.90
N GLN A 39 2.49 -16.13 4.38
CA GLN A 39 1.92 -17.41 4.80
C GLN A 39 0.61 -17.66 4.06
N LYS A 40 0.63 -18.61 3.11
CA LYS A 40 -0.51 -18.90 2.25
C LYS A 40 -1.71 -19.44 3.03
N ASP A 41 -1.48 -20.32 4.00
CA ASP A 41 -2.55 -21.01 4.73
C ASP A 41 -3.36 -20.06 5.63
N THR A 42 -2.73 -18.99 6.11
CA THR A 42 -3.34 -18.01 7.02
C THR A 42 -3.70 -16.69 6.33
N GLY A 43 -3.25 -16.49 5.08
CA GLY A 43 -3.38 -15.23 4.37
C GLY A 43 -2.54 -14.10 4.98
N MET A 44 -1.52 -14.42 5.77
CA MET A 44 -0.73 -13.40 6.49
C MET A 44 0.39 -12.84 5.62
N GLY A 45 0.56 -11.52 5.70
CA GLY A 45 1.53 -10.80 4.90
C GLY A 45 1.78 -9.38 5.38
N TRP A 46 2.25 -8.53 4.48
CA TRP A 46 2.48 -7.11 4.69
C TRP A 46 2.13 -6.33 3.42
N GLY A 47 1.98 -5.01 3.54
CA GLY A 47 1.64 -4.16 2.41
C GLY A 47 2.41 -2.85 2.40
N LEU A 48 2.57 -2.29 1.21
CA LEU A 48 3.02 -0.90 1.00
C LEU A 48 1.90 -0.17 0.29
N VAL A 49 1.65 1.06 0.72
CA VAL A 49 0.66 1.96 0.11
C VAL A 49 1.32 3.31 -0.08
N TRP A 50 1.36 3.85 -1.30
CA TRP A 50 2.09 5.09 -1.59
C TRP A 50 1.41 5.92 -2.68
N CYS A 51 1.80 7.20 -2.79
CA CYS A 51 1.42 8.08 -3.89
C CYS A 51 2.33 7.87 -5.12
N SER A 52 1.75 7.66 -6.30
CA SER A 52 2.49 7.44 -7.56
C SER A 52 3.35 8.61 -8.04
N LYS A 53 3.15 9.82 -7.51
CA LYS A 53 3.91 11.03 -7.89
C LYS A 53 4.97 11.41 -6.86
N THR A 54 4.58 11.44 -5.60
CA THR A 54 5.45 11.91 -4.51
C THR A 54 6.23 10.79 -3.85
N HIS A 55 5.85 9.52 -4.10
CA HIS A 55 6.40 8.33 -3.45
C HIS A 55 6.39 8.39 -1.91
N ARG A 56 5.50 9.19 -1.34
CA ARG A 56 5.21 9.21 0.10
C ARG A 56 4.14 8.18 0.40
N GLY A 57 4.33 7.43 1.48
CA GLY A 57 3.53 6.24 1.74
C GLY A 57 3.60 5.73 3.16
N VAL A 58 2.94 4.61 3.38
CA VAL A 58 2.92 3.89 4.65
C VAL A 58 3.23 2.42 4.42
N ARG A 59 3.80 1.80 5.44
CA ARG A 59 4.01 0.35 5.49
C ARG A 59 2.98 -0.26 6.43
N LEU A 60 2.19 -1.19 5.91
CA LEU A 60 1.32 -2.04 6.70
C LEU A 60 2.12 -3.26 7.11
N SER A 61 2.51 -3.30 8.38
CA SER A 61 3.19 -4.46 8.96
C SER A 61 2.21 -5.63 9.14
N ARG A 62 2.76 -6.81 9.46
CA ARG A 62 2.08 -8.10 9.67
C ARG A 62 0.55 -8.01 9.82
N MET A 63 -0.17 -8.28 8.74
CA MET A 63 -1.63 -8.27 8.69
C MET A 63 -2.16 -9.44 7.88
N GLN A 64 -3.43 -9.77 8.06
CA GLN A 64 -4.14 -10.66 7.16
C GLN A 64 -4.51 -9.87 5.89
N ILE A 65 -4.05 -10.34 4.74
CA ILE A 65 -4.33 -9.72 3.45
C ILE A 65 -5.74 -10.16 3.02
N PRO A 66 -6.67 -9.23 2.77
CA PRO A 66 -8.01 -9.59 2.33
C PRO A 66 -8.01 -10.02 0.85
N ASP A 67 -8.92 -10.90 0.47
CA ASP A 67 -9.04 -11.41 -0.92
C ASP A 67 -9.46 -10.32 -1.94
N THR A 68 -9.89 -9.16 -1.45
CA THR A 68 -10.27 -7.98 -2.24
C THR A 68 -9.07 -7.27 -2.89
N VAL A 69 -7.85 -7.53 -2.42
CA VAL A 69 -6.64 -6.90 -2.96
C VAL A 69 -5.79 -7.93 -3.71
N LYS A 70 -5.14 -7.49 -4.78
CA LYS A 70 -4.14 -8.30 -5.47
C LYS A 70 -2.91 -8.44 -4.57
N SER A 71 -2.43 -9.67 -4.43
CA SER A 71 -1.23 -9.97 -3.64
C SER A 71 -0.26 -10.83 -4.44
N VAL A 72 1.03 -10.65 -4.17
CA VAL A 72 2.11 -11.48 -4.71
C VAL A 72 2.67 -12.37 -3.61
N PHE A 73 3.21 -13.53 -3.97
CA PHE A 73 3.92 -14.37 -3.01
C PHE A 73 5.36 -13.88 -2.85
N THR A 74 5.95 -14.11 -1.67
CA THR A 74 7.35 -13.74 -1.39
C THR A 74 8.34 -14.28 -2.43
N ASN A 75 8.08 -15.44 -3.03
CA ASN A 75 8.96 -16.04 -4.03
C ASN A 75 8.92 -15.31 -5.39
N ASP A 76 7.87 -14.53 -5.64
CA ASP A 76 7.72 -13.73 -6.86
C ASP A 76 8.11 -12.26 -6.61
N LEU A 77 8.43 -11.89 -5.36
CA LEU A 77 8.65 -10.52 -4.93
C LEU A 77 9.81 -9.85 -5.68
N ASP A 78 10.88 -10.58 -5.97
CA ASP A 78 12.07 -10.05 -6.64
C ASP A 78 11.72 -9.40 -8.00
N SER A 79 10.74 -9.94 -8.71
CA SER A 79 10.26 -9.37 -9.98
C SER A 79 9.51 -8.04 -9.84
N TYR A 80 8.97 -7.76 -8.64
CA TYR A 80 8.23 -6.53 -8.35
C TYR A 80 9.10 -5.46 -7.71
N LEU A 81 10.16 -5.84 -6.97
CA LEU A 81 11.00 -4.88 -6.24
C LEU A 81 11.62 -3.83 -7.16
N ASP A 82 12.02 -4.20 -8.37
CA ASP A 82 12.60 -3.27 -9.35
C ASP A 82 11.58 -2.24 -9.88
N SER A 83 10.28 -2.56 -9.79
CA SER A 83 9.18 -1.68 -10.22
C SER A 83 8.67 -0.73 -9.13
N ILE A 84 9.04 -0.96 -7.87
CA ILE A 84 8.56 -0.17 -6.75
C ILE A 84 9.53 1.00 -6.53
N PRO A 85 9.05 2.26 -6.55
CA PRO A 85 9.91 3.40 -6.29
C PRO A 85 10.43 3.40 -4.84
N LYS A 86 11.48 4.17 -4.58
CA LYS A 86 11.92 4.40 -3.19
C LYS A 86 10.86 5.21 -2.44
N ILE A 87 10.19 4.57 -1.48
CA ILE A 87 9.10 5.17 -0.69
C ILE A 87 9.65 5.91 0.54
N GLU A 88 9.16 7.12 0.78
CA GLU A 88 9.33 7.85 2.05
C GLU A 88 8.16 7.52 2.99
N PHE A 89 8.46 6.84 4.10
CA PHE A 89 7.44 6.31 5.01
C PHE A 89 6.94 7.34 6.03
N GLU A 90 5.63 7.39 6.19
CA GLU A 90 4.93 8.19 7.21
C GLU A 90 4.48 7.33 8.39
N SER A 91 4.33 7.96 9.56
CA SER A 91 3.66 7.34 10.70
C SER A 91 2.15 7.37 10.49
N ILE A 92 1.49 6.29 10.89
CA ILE A 92 0.04 6.25 11.06
C ILE A 92 -0.21 6.59 12.53
N ASP A 93 -0.80 7.75 12.79
CA ASP A 93 -1.20 8.19 14.14
C ASP A 93 -2.53 7.57 14.57
#